data_AF-A0A151JGZ4-F1
#
_entry.id   AF-A0A151JGZ4-F1
#
_cell.length_a   1.000
_cell.length_b   1.000
_cell.length_c   1.000
_cell.angle_alpha   90.00
_cell.angle_beta   90.00
_cell.angle_gamma   90.00
#
_symmetry.space_group_name_H-M   'P 1'
#
loop_
_entity.id
_entity.type
_entity.pdbx_description
1 polymer ?
#
loop_
_entity_poly.entity_id
_entity_poly.type
_entity_poly.pdbx_seq_one_letter_code
_entity_poly.pdbx_strand_id
1 'polypeptide(L)'
;MFEGATAFNQPLNDWNLSNATNLMNTFKNASSFNQPLDKWDTSNVKYFDYTFEYASAFNQNISSWNTSSARWYPKSFSMGSSLTFENSPEF
;
A
#
# COMPACT_ATOMS: atom_id res chain seq x y z
N MET A 1 2.25 -2.12 9.91
CA MET A 1 3.12 -1.13 10.59
C MET A 1 2.32 0.05 11.13
N PHE A 2 1.34 0.56 10.38
CA PHE A 2 0.35 1.57 10.81
C PHE A 2 -1.05 0.96 10.86
N GLU A 3 -1.15 -0.34 11.13
CA GLU A 3 -2.44 -1.02 11.21
C GLU A 3 -3.28 -0.40 12.34
N GLY A 4 -4.51 -0.01 12.03
CA GLY A 4 -5.44 0.63 12.98
C GLY A 4 -5.05 2.05 13.40
N ALA A 5 -4.03 2.66 12.79
CA ALA A 5 -3.64 4.04 13.07
C ALA A 5 -4.61 5.02 12.37
N THR A 6 -5.85 5.07 12.85
CA THR A 6 -6.97 5.78 12.18
C THR A 6 -6.73 7.27 11.98
N ALA A 7 -5.92 7.92 12.82
CA ALA A 7 -5.56 9.34 12.72
C ALA A 7 -4.24 9.62 11.98
N PHE A 8 -3.51 8.58 11.57
CA PHE A 8 -2.20 8.75 10.92
C PHE A 8 -2.35 9.21 9.47
N ASN A 9 -1.72 10.33 9.11
CA ASN A 9 -1.70 10.89 7.75
C ASN A 9 -0.42 11.71 7.52
N GLN A 10 0.73 11.18 7.95
CA GLN A 10 2.02 11.86 7.86
C GLN A 10 2.80 11.37 6.62
N PRO A 11 3.66 12.20 6.02
CA PRO A 11 4.38 11.85 4.80
C PRO A 11 5.34 10.67 5.02
N LEU A 12 5.34 9.72 4.09
CA LEU A 12 6.20 8.52 4.10
C LEU A 12 6.91 8.28 2.76
N ASN A 13 6.71 9.15 1.76
CA ASN A 13 7.14 8.91 0.38
C ASN A 13 8.67 8.75 0.25
N ASP A 14 9.44 9.36 1.17
CA ASP A 14 10.91 9.30 1.13
C ASP A 14 11.51 8.12 1.92
N TRP A 15 10.68 7.17 2.37
CA TRP A 15 11.16 5.96 3.03
C TRP A 15 11.84 5.02 2.04
N ASN A 16 13.00 4.49 2.43
CA ASN A 16 13.72 3.51 1.62
C ASN A 16 13.18 2.08 1.86
N LEU A 17 12.54 1.52 0.84
CA LEU A 17 11.99 0.16 0.84
C LEU A 17 12.86 -0.85 0.08
N SER A 18 14.10 -0.52 -0.30
CA SER A 18 14.95 -1.37 -1.15
C SER A 18 15.19 -2.79 -0.58
N ASN A 19 15.04 -2.98 0.74
CA ASN A 19 15.18 -4.28 1.41
C ASN A 19 13.84 -4.85 1.92
N ALA A 20 12.72 -4.14 1.72
CA ALA A 20 11.42 -4.56 2.21
C ALA A 20 10.90 -5.73 1.37
N THR A 21 10.50 -6.82 2.04
CA THR A 21 9.92 -7.99 1.38
C THR A 21 8.44 -8.19 1.71
N ASN A 22 7.87 -7.41 2.64
CA ASN A 22 6.54 -7.62 3.18
C ASN A 22 5.85 -6.28 3.47
N LEU A 23 4.71 -6.03 2.82
CA LEU A 23 3.82 -4.89 3.07
C LEU A 23 2.46 -5.31 3.64
N MET A 24 2.29 -6.57 4.04
CA MET A 24 1.03 -7.08 4.59
C MET A 24 0.52 -6.21 5.74
N ASN A 25 -0.78 -5.91 5.71
CA ASN A 25 -1.48 -5.11 6.71
C ASN A 25 -0.85 -3.73 7.00
N THR A 26 0.02 -3.18 6.13
CA THR A 26 0.82 -1.99 6.49
C THR A 26 -0.03 -0.80 6.91
N PHE A 27 -1.12 -0.53 6.17
CA PHE A 27 -2.08 0.54 6.38
C PHE A 27 -3.50 0.02 6.61
N LYS A 28 -3.65 -1.25 6.98
CA LYS A 28 -4.96 -1.83 7.26
C LYS A 28 -5.69 -1.02 8.34
N ASN A 29 -6.93 -0.62 8.10
CA ASN A 29 -7.74 0.26 8.97
C ASN A 29 -7.11 1.65 9.26
N ALA A 30 -6.08 2.10 8.52
CA ALA A 30 -5.54 3.46 8.64
C ALA A 30 -6.44 4.45 7.88
N SER A 31 -7.65 4.66 8.40
CA SER A 31 -8.78 5.27 7.69
C SER A 31 -8.52 6.69 7.17
N SER A 32 -7.66 7.48 7.83
CA SER A 32 -7.31 8.85 7.41
C SER A 32 -6.06 8.95 6.53
N PHE A 33 -5.35 7.85 6.29
CA PHE A 33 -4.10 7.91 5.54
C PHE A 33 -4.34 8.14 4.04
N ASN A 34 -3.77 9.21 3.48
CA ASN A 34 -3.86 9.55 2.06
C ASN A 34 -2.64 10.36 1.59
N GLN A 35 -1.44 9.90 1.97
CA GLN A 35 -0.17 10.52 1.55
C GLN A 35 0.45 9.78 0.37
N PRO A 36 1.19 10.47 -0.51
CA PRO A 36 1.82 9.85 -1.66
C PRO A 36 2.84 8.79 -1.24
N LEU A 37 2.90 7.70 -2.01
CA LEU A 37 3.81 6.56 -1.84
C LEU A 37 4.45 6.12 -3.17
N ASP A 38 4.35 6.96 -4.21
CA ASP A 38 4.78 6.68 -5.59
C ASP A 38 6.29 6.47 -5.72
N LYS A 39 7.10 6.93 -4.76
CA LYS A 39 8.55 6.75 -4.73
C LYS A 39 9.03 5.45 -4.08
N TRP A 40 8.12 4.67 -3.49
CA TRP A 40 8.51 3.42 -2.86
C TRP A 40 8.99 2.41 -3.90
N ASP A 41 10.22 1.91 -3.74
CA ASP A 41 10.71 0.77 -4.50
C ASP A 41 10.14 -0.52 -3.92
N THR A 42 9.11 -1.07 -4.58
CA THR A 42 8.44 -2.31 -4.18
C THR A 42 8.99 -3.55 -4.92
N SER A 43 10.06 -3.41 -5.70
CA SER A 43 10.58 -4.50 -6.56
C SER A 43 11.00 -5.76 -5.80
N ASN A 44 11.30 -5.66 -4.51
CA ASN A 44 11.65 -6.78 -3.63
C ASN A 44 10.49 -7.29 -2.76
N VAL A 45 9.32 -6.64 -2.81
CA VAL A 45 8.17 -6.98 -1.98
C VAL A 45 7.48 -8.24 -2.53
N LYS A 46 7.27 -9.21 -1.64
CA LYS A 46 6.67 -10.52 -1.98
C LYS A 46 5.22 -10.63 -1.51
N TYR A 47 4.84 -9.86 -0.51
CA TYR A 47 3.57 -9.98 0.19
C TYR A 47 2.87 -8.62 0.29
N PHE A 48 1.68 -8.53 -0.30
CA PHE A 48 0.87 -7.31 -0.38
C PHE A 48 -0.52 -7.47 0.24
N ASP A 49 -0.83 -8.64 0.82
CA ASP A 49 -2.17 -8.93 1.34
C ASP A 49 -2.60 -7.86 2.35
N TYR A 50 -3.84 -7.37 2.20
CA TYR A 50 -4.46 -6.42 3.12
C TYR A 50 -3.74 -5.07 3.30
N THR A 51 -2.80 -4.69 2.43
CA THR A 51 -1.95 -3.49 2.61
C THR A 51 -2.76 -2.23 2.91
N PHE A 52 -3.86 -2.01 2.20
CA PHE A 52 -4.77 -0.88 2.32
C PHE A 52 -6.21 -1.32 2.66
N GLU A 53 -6.40 -2.52 3.22
CA GLU A 53 -7.73 -2.98 3.61
C GLU A 53 -8.36 -1.99 4.61
N TYR A 54 -9.54 -1.46 4.30
CA TYR A 54 -10.23 -0.42 5.06
C TYR A 54 -9.43 0.88 5.32
N ALA A 55 -8.40 1.17 4.52
CA ALA A 55 -7.78 2.49 4.45
C ALA A 55 -8.69 3.46 3.65
N SER A 56 -9.85 3.80 4.22
CA SER A 56 -10.97 4.43 3.51
C SER A 56 -10.62 5.69 2.73
N ALA A 57 -9.68 6.51 3.19
CA ALA A 57 -9.29 7.75 2.51
C ALA A 57 -8.22 7.56 1.42
N PHE A 58 -7.56 6.40 1.36
CA PHE A 58 -6.40 6.22 0.47
C PHE A 58 -6.83 6.10 -0.99
N ASN A 59 -6.34 7.01 -1.84
CA ASN A 59 -6.51 6.98 -3.30
C ASN A 59 -5.34 7.67 -4.03
N GLN A 60 -4.12 7.52 -3.51
CA GLN A 60 -2.92 8.05 -4.18
C GLN A 60 -2.52 7.13 -5.33
N ASN A 61 -1.93 7.72 -6.37
CA ASN A 61 -1.45 6.96 -7.52
C ASN A 61 -0.21 6.14 -7.11
N ILE A 62 -0.38 4.81 -7.10
CA ILE A 62 0.65 3.81 -6.86
C ILE A 62 0.74 2.80 -8.01
N SER A 63 0.21 3.14 -9.19
CA SER A 63 0.31 2.33 -10.41
C SER A 63 1.75 2.07 -10.86
N SER A 64 2.69 2.89 -10.41
CA SER A 64 4.13 2.73 -10.65
C SER A 64 4.81 1.64 -9.80
N TRP A 65 4.13 1.10 -8.78
CA TRP A 65 4.72 0.08 -7.92
C TRP A 65 5.05 -1.18 -8.73
N ASN A 66 6.31 -1.61 -8.62
CA ASN A 66 6.75 -2.86 -9.23
C ASN A 66 6.29 -4.05 -8.37
N THR A 67 5.41 -4.89 -8.92
CA THR A 67 4.83 -6.08 -8.29
C THR A 67 5.40 -7.39 -8.84
N SER A 68 6.43 -7.35 -9.70
CA SER A 68 6.97 -8.54 -10.39
C SER A 68 7.46 -9.64 -9.44
N SER A 69 7.78 -9.29 -8.20
CA SER A 69 8.23 -10.21 -7.15
C SER A 69 7.09 -10.70 -6.24
N ALA A 70 5.85 -10.28 -6.48
CA ALA A 70 4.68 -10.72 -5.73
C ALA A 70 4.54 -12.25 -5.85
N ARG A 71 4.39 -12.91 -4.69
CA ARG A 71 4.35 -14.37 -4.66
C ARG A 71 3.00 -14.94 -5.11
N TRP A 72 1.94 -14.14 -4.99
CA TRP A 72 0.58 -14.46 -5.40
C TRP A 72 -0.23 -13.18 -5.57
N TYR A 73 -1.39 -13.31 -6.24
CA TYR A 73 -2.37 -12.23 -6.32
C TYR A 73 -2.87 -11.87 -4.91
N PRO A 74 -2.74 -10.60 -4.47
CA PRO A 74 -2.96 -10.25 -3.09
C PRO A 74 -4.43 -10.39 -2.68
N LYS A 75 -4.63 -10.96 -1.50
CA LYS A 75 -5.94 -11.01 -0.87
C LYS A 75 -6.28 -9.64 -0.30
N SER A 76 -7.44 -9.10 -0.72
CA SER A 76 -8.02 -7.86 -0.19
C SER A 76 -7.01 -6.69 -0.13
N PHE A 77 -6.15 -6.53 -1.15
CA PHE A 77 -5.10 -5.50 -1.18
C PHE A 77 -5.61 -4.12 -0.74
N SER A 78 -6.78 -3.73 -1.25
CA SER A 78 -7.38 -2.41 -1.07
C SER A 78 -8.89 -2.47 -0.80
N MET A 79 -9.41 -3.62 -0.34
CA MET A 79 -10.85 -3.79 -0.07
C MET A 79 -11.32 -2.75 0.97
N GLY A 80 -12.34 -1.96 0.62
CA GLY A 80 -12.86 -0.91 1.51
C GLY A 80 -12.00 0.36 1.59
N SER A 81 -10.96 0.49 0.75
CA SER A 81 -10.29 1.78 0.49
C SER A 81 -10.95 2.53 -0.67
N SER A 82 -10.56 3.78 -0.88
CA SER A 82 -10.96 4.58 -2.05
C SER A 82 -10.07 4.38 -3.27
N LEU A 83 -9.12 3.45 -3.23
CA LEU A 83 -8.15 3.23 -4.32
C LEU A 83 -8.85 2.77 -5.59
N THR A 84 -8.73 3.56 -6.65
CA THR A 84 -9.27 3.21 -7.96
C THR A 84 -8.37 2.22 -8.71
N PHE A 85 -8.93 1.57 -9.74
CA PHE A 85 -8.15 0.70 -10.62
C PHE A 85 -6.99 1.44 -11.31
N GLU A 86 -7.23 2.68 -11.79
CA GLU A 86 -6.21 3.51 -12.46
C GLU A 86 -5.04 3.90 -11.53
N ASN A 87 -5.29 4.00 -10.23
CA ASN A 87 -4.28 4.34 -9.24
C ASN A 87 -3.61 3.10 -8.62
N SER A 88 -4.10 1.89 -8.93
CA SER A 88 -3.58 0.63 -8.38
C SER A 88 -2.45 0.08 -9.24
N PRO A 89 -1.45 -0.63 -8.66
CA PRO A 89 -0.53 -1.43 -9.45
C PRO A 89 -1.25 -2.62 -10.09
N GLU A 90 -0.64 -3.14 -11.16
CA GLU A 90 -1.00 -4.41 -11.78
C GLU A 90 -0.33 -5.56 -11.00
N PHE A 91 -1.03 -6.66 -10.73
CA PHE A 91 -0.54 -7.83 -9.96
C PHE A 91 -0.55 -9.10 -10.79
#